data_AF-A0A6P5RY25-F1
#
_entry.id   AF-A0A6P5RY25-F1
#
_cell.length_a   1.000
_cell.length_b   1.000
_cell.length_c   1.000
_cell.angle_alpha   90.00
_cell.angle_beta   90.00
_cell.angle_gamma   90.00
#
_symmetry.space_group_name_H-M   'P 1'
#
loop_
_entity.id
_entity.type
_entity.pdbx_description
1 polymer ?
#
loop_
_entity_poly.entity_id
_entity_poly.type
_entity_poly.pdbx_seq_one_letter_code
_entity_poly.pdbx_strand_id
1 'polypeptide(L)'
;MGPRLCQVCNEAQSKYKCPSCLAPYCSVACFKKHKENPCALPVSSLEKPPTTGPESRVDRPLIIEEPSEVLQRLQLEAVASSSEICSALKDENLQKLILNIDCSPDAEKVSGVIYFNQDQRT
;
A
#
# COMPACT_ATOMS: atom_id res chain seq x y z
N MET A 1 -25.18 10.79 20.25
CA MET A 1 -24.45 10.69 18.97
C MET A 1 -25.27 11.42 17.91
N GLY A 2 -24.85 12.62 17.50
CA GLY A 2 -25.65 13.48 16.62
C GLY A 2 -25.77 12.97 15.17
N PRO A 3 -26.73 13.50 14.39
CA PRO A 3 -26.83 13.28 12.95
C PRO A 3 -25.49 13.46 12.24
N ARG A 4 -25.03 12.46 11.49
CA ARG A 4 -23.87 12.64 10.60
C ARG A 4 -24.33 13.37 9.35
N LEU A 5 -23.68 14.47 8.98
CA LEU A 5 -23.94 15.19 7.73
C LEU A 5 -23.36 14.43 6.54
N CYS A 6 -23.88 14.72 5.35
CA CYS A 6 -23.34 14.23 4.09
C CYS A 6 -21.93 14.78 3.87
N GLN A 7 -20.92 13.92 3.72
CA GLN A 7 -19.53 14.35 3.48
C GLN A 7 -19.32 14.96 2.09
N VAL A 8 -20.29 14.80 1.19
CA VAL A 8 -20.21 15.27 -0.20
C VAL A 8 -20.73 16.70 -0.34
N CYS A 9 -21.88 17.02 0.27
CA CYS A 9 -22.49 18.35 0.18
C CYS A 9 -22.46 19.12 1.50
N ASN A 10 -22.26 18.47 2.64
CA ASN A 10 -22.29 19.05 3.99
C ASN A 10 -23.59 19.80 4.39
N GLU A 11 -24.60 19.81 3.51
CA GLU A 11 -25.85 20.55 3.71
C GLU A 11 -26.98 19.70 4.31
N ALA A 12 -26.99 18.39 4.02
CA ALA A 12 -28.09 17.50 4.40
C ALA A 12 -27.61 16.38 5.33
N GLN A 13 -28.53 15.87 6.17
CA GLN A 13 -28.28 14.69 6.97
C GLN A 13 -27.99 13.47 6.07
N SER A 14 -26.97 12.70 6.43
CA SER A 14 -26.64 11.48 5.72
C SER A 14 -27.72 10.42 5.93
N LYS A 15 -28.15 9.79 4.83
CA LYS A 15 -29.13 8.70 4.82
C LYS A 15 -28.47 7.36 4.51
N TYR A 16 -27.34 7.38 3.82
CA TYR A 16 -26.66 6.19 3.32
C TYR A 16 -25.14 6.30 3.53
N LYS A 17 -24.43 5.19 3.34
CA LYS A 17 -22.97 5.08 3.47
C LYS A 17 -22.37 4.42 2.24
N CYS A 18 -21.19 4.87 1.82
CA CYS A 18 -20.47 4.28 0.70
C CYS A 18 -19.90 2.89 1.08
N PRO A 19 -20.09 1.82 0.28
CA PRO A 19 -19.53 0.50 0.59
C PRO A 19 -18.00 0.46 0.51
N SER A 20 -17.38 1.39 -0.23
CA SER A 20 -15.93 1.38 -0.48
C SER A 20 -15.11 2.18 0.53
N CYS A 21 -15.65 3.28 1.06
CA CYS A 21 -14.93 4.18 1.98
C CYS A 21 -15.73 4.53 3.24
N LEU A 22 -16.94 3.97 3.39
CA LEU A 22 -17.86 4.22 4.51
C LEU A 22 -18.29 5.69 4.70
N ALA A 23 -17.98 6.58 3.74
CA ALA A 23 -18.34 7.98 3.81
C ALA A 23 -19.87 8.17 3.84
N PRO A 24 -20.39 8.97 4.78
CA PRO A 24 -21.82 9.25 4.90
C PRO A 24 -22.30 10.19 3.77
N TYR A 25 -23.43 9.88 3.12
CA TYR A 25 -24.00 10.73 2.07
C TYR A 25 -25.53 10.82 2.14
N CYS A 26 -26.11 11.89 1.57
CA CYS A 26 -27.56 12.16 1.65
C CYS A 26 -28.37 11.53 0.50
N SER A 27 -27.81 11.43 -0.72
CA SER A 27 -28.54 10.97 -1.91
C SER A 27 -27.64 10.33 -2.98
N VAL A 28 -28.25 9.65 -3.95
CA VAL A 28 -27.54 9.01 -5.08
C VAL A 28 -26.74 10.02 -5.92
N ALA A 29 -27.19 11.29 -5.98
CA ALA A 29 -26.43 12.36 -6.63
C ALA A 29 -25.08 12.61 -5.94
N CYS A 30 -25.06 12.58 -4.61
CA CYS A 30 -23.83 12.67 -3.82
C CYS A 30 -22.97 11.41 -3.98
N PHE A 31 -23.57 10.23 -4.08
CA PHE A 31 -22.84 9.00 -4.34
C PHE A 31 -22.08 9.02 -5.68
N LYS A 32 -22.71 9.52 -6.76
CA LYS A 32 -22.07 9.64 -8.07
C LYS A 32 -20.89 10.62 -8.06
N LYS A 33 -21.08 11.82 -7.49
CA LYS A 33 -20.01 12.81 -7.31
C LYS A 33 -18.84 12.26 -6.48
N HIS A 34 -19.16 11.47 -5.46
CA HIS A 34 -18.18 10.83 -4.60
C HIS A 34 -17.40 9.71 -5.31
N LYS A 35 -18.07 8.92 -6.17
CA LYS A 35 -17.44 7.83 -6.94
C LYS A 35 -16.53 8.33 -8.07
N GLU A 36 -16.79 9.54 -8.58
CA GLU A 36 -16.02 10.17 -9.66
C GLU A 36 -14.66 10.71 -9.17
N ASN A 37 -14.54 11.05 -7.89
CA ASN A 37 -13.26 11.29 -7.23
C ASN A 37 -12.75 10.00 -6.58
N PRO A 38 -11.42 9.76 -6.49
CA PRO A 38 -10.91 8.52 -5.92
C PRO A 38 -11.45 8.37 -4.49
N CYS A 39 -12.30 7.36 -4.31
CA CYS A 39 -12.84 6.91 -3.02
C CYS A 39 -11.70 6.32 -2.17
N ALA A 40 -10.75 7.15 -1.75
CA ALA A 40 -9.74 6.76 -0.80
C ALA A 40 -10.41 6.62 0.57
N LEU A 41 -10.19 5.47 1.21
CA LEU A 41 -10.60 5.22 2.59
C LEU A 41 -10.21 6.43 3.46
N PRO A 42 -11.15 7.09 4.15
CA PRO A 42 -10.77 8.03 5.18
C PRO A 42 -10.11 7.21 6.28
N VAL A 43 -8.78 7.33 6.36
CA VAL A 43 -7.98 6.95 7.52
C VAL A 43 -8.56 7.77 8.67
N SER A 44 -9.50 7.17 9.41
CA SER A 44 -10.23 7.86 10.47
C SER A 44 -9.21 8.32 11.49
N SER A 45 -9.11 9.65 11.62
CA SER A 45 -8.35 10.37 12.62
C SER A 45 -8.38 9.66 13.98
N LEU A 46 -7.24 9.09 14.37
CA LEU A 46 -6.89 8.84 15.77
C LEU A 46 -5.75 9.80 16.07
N GLU A 47 -6.09 10.98 16.58
CA GLU A 47 -5.14 11.95 17.11
C GLU A 47 -4.41 11.32 18.31
N LYS A 48 -3.21 10.79 18.08
CA LYS A 48 -2.14 10.58 19.07
C LYS A 48 -0.78 10.63 18.33
N PRO A 49 0.19 11.48 18.71
CA PRO A 49 1.47 11.61 18.02
C PRO A 49 2.48 10.54 18.50
N PRO A 50 3.68 10.45 17.90
CA PRO A 50 4.05 9.63 16.75
C PRO A 50 4.86 8.38 17.17
N THR A 51 4.45 7.18 16.74
CA THR A 51 5.35 6.01 16.75
C THR A 51 5.09 5.15 15.52
N THR A 52 6.04 5.25 14.59
CA THR A 52 6.61 4.19 13.74
C THR A 52 5.67 3.09 13.23
N GLY A 53 5.45 3.07 11.91
CA GLY A 53 5.04 1.87 11.19
C GLY A 53 4.42 2.18 9.83
N PRO A 54 5.13 1.99 8.72
CA PRO A 54 4.58 2.22 7.40
C PRO A 54 3.81 0.95 6.96
N GLU A 55 2.56 1.20 6.54
CA GLU A 55 1.90 0.65 5.35
C GLU A 55 1.19 -0.72 5.46
N SER A 56 -0.13 -0.60 5.32
CA SER A 56 -1.06 -1.61 4.87
C SER A 56 -0.57 -2.27 3.57
N ARG A 57 0.09 -3.43 3.70
CA ARG A 57 0.30 -4.33 2.57
C ARG A 57 -1.04 -4.94 2.19
N VAL A 58 -1.52 -4.58 1.00
CA VAL A 58 -2.54 -5.34 0.27
C VAL A 58 -2.01 -6.76 0.17
N ASP A 59 -2.74 -7.72 0.74
CA ASP A 59 -2.52 -9.14 0.54
C ASP A 59 -2.71 -9.41 -0.96
N ARG A 60 -1.63 -9.28 -1.72
CA ARG A 60 -1.56 -9.79 -3.08
C ARG A 60 -1.33 -11.28 -2.91
N PRO A 61 -2.30 -12.14 -3.27
CA PRO A 61 -2.05 -13.58 -3.25
C PRO A 61 -0.97 -13.85 -4.31
N LEU A 62 0.25 -14.08 -3.85
CA LEU A 62 1.32 -14.59 -4.67
C LEU A 62 0.99 -16.06 -4.90
N ILE A 63 0.40 -16.38 -6.06
CA ILE A 63 0.29 -17.77 -6.51
C ILE A 63 1.69 -18.16 -6.95
N ILE A 64 2.44 -18.77 -6.05
CA ILE A 64 3.79 -19.26 -6.31
C ILE A 64 3.64 -20.74 -6.61
N GLU A 65 3.96 -21.12 -7.85
CA GLU A 65 3.83 -22.50 -8.32
C GLU A 65 4.84 -23.44 -7.65
N GLU A 66 5.98 -22.89 -7.18
CA GLU A 66 7.08 -23.64 -6.58
C GLU A 66 7.48 -23.09 -5.19
N PRO A 67 7.25 -23.82 -4.09
CA PRO A 67 7.56 -23.34 -2.74
C PRO A 67 9.06 -23.11 -2.49
N SER A 68 9.95 -23.58 -3.37
CA SER A 68 11.38 -23.29 -3.30
C SER A 68 11.72 -21.82 -3.62
N GLU A 69 10.83 -21.10 -4.32
CA GLU A 69 11.00 -19.68 -4.67
C GLU A 69 10.69 -18.74 -3.49
N VAL A 70 10.17 -19.29 -2.38
CA VAL A 70 9.82 -18.54 -1.17
C VAL A 70 10.86 -18.72 -0.08
N LEU A 71 11.42 -17.61 0.39
CA LEU A 71 12.31 -17.65 1.55
C LEU A 71 11.55 -18.06 2.81
N GLN A 72 12.11 -19.02 3.53
CA GLN A 72 11.60 -19.42 4.83
C GLN A 72 11.87 -18.34 5.89
N ARG A 73 11.05 -18.31 6.94
CA ARG A 73 11.19 -17.36 8.05
C ARG A 73 12.59 -17.33 8.65
N LEU A 74 13.25 -18.48 8.78
CA LEU A 74 14.60 -18.58 9.32
C LEU A 74 15.63 -17.87 8.42
N GLN A 75 15.46 -17.93 7.10
CA GLN A 75 16.34 -17.24 6.17
C GLN A 75 16.14 -15.73 6.19
N LEU A 76 14.89 -15.27 6.36
CA LEU A 76 14.59 -13.85 6.56
C LEU A 76 15.23 -13.31 7.86
N GLU A 77 15.21 -14.10 8.93
CA GLU A 77 15.85 -13.75 10.20
C GLU A 77 17.39 -13.72 10.10
N ALA A 78 17.97 -14.65 9.34
CA ALA A 78 19.39 -14.63 9.01
C ALA A 78 19.78 -13.37 8.23
N VAL A 79 18.94 -12.94 7.28
CA VAL A 79 19.13 -11.68 6.54
C VAL A 79 19.09 -10.48 7.47
N ALA A 80 18.13 -10.44 8.41
CA ALA A 80 18.02 -9.35 9.39
C ALA A 80 19.23 -9.29 10.36
N SER A 81 19.83 -10.44 10.66
CA SER A 81 20.99 -10.56 11.54
C SER A 81 22.32 -10.29 10.83
N SER A 82 22.36 -10.29 9.50
CA SER A 82 23.56 -10.05 8.72
C SER A 82 23.87 -8.55 8.64
N SER A 83 25.01 -8.16 9.22
CA SER A 83 25.47 -6.76 9.20
C SER A 83 25.79 -6.27 7.78
N GLU A 84 26.32 -7.13 6.91
CA GLU A 84 26.67 -6.77 5.53
C GLU A 84 25.41 -6.45 4.72
N ILE A 85 24.39 -7.30 4.81
CA ILE A 85 23.13 -7.10 4.09
C ILE A 85 22.39 -5.90 4.66
N CYS A 86 22.31 -5.77 5.99
CA CYS A 86 21.67 -4.63 6.63
C CYS A 86 22.39 -3.32 6.30
N SER A 87 23.72 -3.32 6.18
CA SER A 87 24.49 -2.15 5.76
C SER A 87 24.24 -1.78 4.29
N ALA A 88 24.17 -2.77 3.39
CA ALA A 88 23.80 -2.54 2.00
C ALA A 88 22.37 -1.97 1.88
N LEU A 89 21.43 -2.46 2.68
CA LEU A 89 20.05 -1.97 2.74
C LEU A 89 19.93 -0.53 3.28
N LYS A 90 20.97 0.06 3.87
CA LYS A 90 20.99 1.48 4.23
C LYS A 90 21.21 2.40 3.03
N ASP A 91 21.61 1.86 1.87
CA ASP A 91 21.71 2.67 0.66
C ASP A 91 20.33 3.14 0.21
N GLU A 92 20.19 4.45 0.01
CA GLU A 92 18.92 5.09 -0.34
C GLU A 92 18.42 4.71 -1.73
N ASN A 93 19.32 4.41 -2.67
CA ASN A 93 18.93 4.01 -4.02
C ASN A 93 18.40 2.58 -4.02
N LEU A 94 19.04 1.70 -3.27
CA LEU A 94 18.60 0.32 -3.07
C LEU A 94 17.24 0.27 -2.37
N GLN A 95 17.03 1.05 -1.31
CA GLN A 95 15.72 1.13 -0.65
C GLN A 95 14.62 1.62 -1.59
N LYS A 96 14.88 2.69 -2.36
CA LYS A 96 13.93 3.17 -3.37
C LYS A 96 13.65 2.12 -4.44
N LEU A 97 14.65 1.37 -4.86
CA LEU A 97 14.49 0.30 -5.84
C LEU A 97 13.58 -0.81 -5.29
N ILE A 98 13.84 -1.28 -4.06
CA ILE A 98 13.02 -2.28 -3.37
C ILE A 98 11.57 -1.80 -3.25
N LEU A 99 11.36 -0.56 -2.79
CA LEU A 99 10.02 0.03 -2.67
C LEU A 99 9.30 0.14 -4.02
N ASN A 100 10.01 0.48 -5.10
CA ASN A 100 9.41 0.53 -6.44
C ASN A 100 8.96 -0.86 -6.91
N ILE A 101 9.68 -1.93 -6.55
CA ILE A 101 9.30 -3.30 -6.88
C ILE A 101 8.07 -3.71 -6.04
N ASP A 102 8.12 -3.51 -4.72
CA ASP A 102 7.05 -3.84 -3.78
C ASP A 102 5.72 -3.15 -4.13
N CYS A 103 5.79 -1.88 -4.57
CA CYS A 103 4.61 -1.09 -4.93
C CYS A 103 4.17 -1.27 -6.40
N SER A 104 4.97 -1.95 -7.24
CA SER A 104 4.63 -2.12 -8.66
C SER A 104 3.53 -3.16 -8.84
N PRO A 105 2.45 -2.86 -9.60
CA PRO A 105 1.44 -3.86 -9.94
C PRO A 105 1.97 -4.94 -10.90
N ASP A 106 3.12 -4.71 -11.54
CA ASP A 106 3.79 -5.56 -12.54
C ASP A 106 5.27 -5.74 -12.14
N ALA A 107 5.51 -6.47 -11.04
CA ALA A 107 6.84 -6.63 -10.45
C ALA A 107 7.82 -7.41 -11.34
N GLU A 108 7.32 -8.33 -12.16
CA GLU A 108 8.13 -9.15 -13.07
C GLU A 108 8.87 -8.30 -14.11
N LYS A 109 8.20 -7.30 -14.71
CA LYS A 109 8.85 -6.39 -15.66
C LYS A 109 9.88 -5.47 -15.02
N VAL A 110 9.65 -5.04 -13.78
CA VAL A 110 10.62 -4.23 -13.03
C VAL A 110 11.84 -5.07 -12.67
N SER A 111 11.65 -6.33 -12.27
CA SER A 111 12.76 -7.26 -12.00
C SER A 111 13.61 -7.52 -13.26
N GLY A 112 12.98 -7.70 -14.43
CA GLY A 112 13.69 -7.89 -15.70
C GLY A 112 14.60 -6.73 -16.10
N VAL A 113 14.23 -5.48 -15.76
CA VAL A 113 15.07 -4.30 -16.01
C VAL A 113 16.33 -4.33 -15.13
N ILE A 114 16.26 -4.84 -13.90
CA ILE A 114 17.41 -4.93 -12.99
C ILE A 114 18.43 -5.94 -13.52
N TYR A 115 17.98 -7.09 -14.01
CA TYR A 115 18.85 -8.09 -14.65
C TYR A 115 19.49 -7.59 -15.94
N PHE A 116 18.75 -6.82 -16.77
CA PHE A 116 19.26 -6.31 -18.05
C PHE A 116 20.34 -5.22 -17.90
N ASN A 117 20.33 -4.48 -16.78
CA ASN A 117 21.36 -3.48 -16.50
C ASN A 117 22.69 -4.10 -15.98
N GLN A 118 22.70 -5.39 -15.63
CA GLN A 118 23.92 -6.09 -15.21
C GLN A 118 24.79 -6.50 -16.41
N ASP A 119 24.18 -6.76 -17.58
CA ASP A 119 24.86 -7.24 -18.80
C ASP A 119 25.55 -6.13 -19.61
N GLN A 120 25.17 -4.86 -19.40
CA GLN A 120 25.80 -3.70 -20.07
C GLN A 120 26.97 -3.07 -19.27
N ARG A 121 27.46 -3.75 -18.24
CA ARG A 121 28.57 -3.28 -17.39
C ARG A 121 29.86 -4.12 -17.48
N THR A 122 30.05 -4.83 -18.59
CA THR A 122 31.34 -5.37 -19.07
C THR A 122 31.88 -4.51 -20.20
#